data_AF-A0A3D1W999-F1
#
_entry.id   AF-A0A3D1W999-F1
#
_cell.length_a   1.000
_cell.length_b   1.000
_cell.length_c   1.000
_cell.angle_alpha   90.00
_cell.angle_beta   90.00
_cell.angle_gamma   90.00
#
_symmetry.space_group_name_H-M   'P 1'
#
loop_
_entity.id
_entity.type
_entity.pdbx_description
1 polymer ?
#
loop_
_entity_poly.entity_id
_entity_poly.type
_entity_poly.pdbx_seq_one_letter_code
_entity_poly.pdbx_strand_id
1 'polypeptide(L)'
;MTPENIPTWLANLTPRRQIAMKDFFASRVVFYPGAGTDGQPVAFFGSRHAAHCFVLADYGLPKDQVVRDLAAQGHPFTGYTTIGRKELSEHDLTPNGWRPTISPARATRPAPVTPYEAYAFLEILERQNGFDDSHGPRRLAILFLGGDGVASYDALFCQPGARAPFAVVLQDHGLGGNWTKFGEGGCLEQLARKADRLPPILLVADNTDVWPGYSVDDDIPASRGGMHGHTRRLWQQSGDRKDRPPQTQAHQMVDVQGQEVEAPAVQVGVLDVAGGDELAQIFAALTTEQRTVIAIVLGPFYDTLTQAQKNVFRRIINFAERKYPAWRIKMAYGHARQPTGYDGVRTFMYAELNDVGNAKPNQWIRIPLKVDNEGNLNIIFPESAKAPNVNPPLIRVGTSGNWCAANVIDLLDNQQRYLMN
;
A
#
# COMPACT_ATOMS: atom_id res chain seq x y z
N MET A 1 -0.49 -25.38 -9.17
CA MET A 1 -0.70 -25.41 -7.70
C MET A 1 -1.65 -26.53 -7.30
N THR A 2 -1.29 -27.40 -6.35
CA THR A 2 -2.08 -28.60 -5.97
C THR A 2 -3.11 -28.28 -4.87
N PRO A 3 -4.38 -28.69 -5.01
CA PRO A 3 -5.38 -28.51 -3.95
C PRO A 3 -5.05 -29.33 -2.70
N GLU A 4 -5.53 -28.89 -1.54
CA GLU A 4 -5.53 -29.64 -0.29
C GLU A 4 -6.97 -29.83 0.21
N ASN A 5 -7.20 -30.87 1.03
CA ASN A 5 -8.45 -30.98 1.76
C ASN A 5 -8.50 -29.94 2.88
N ILE A 6 -9.71 -29.53 3.27
CA ILE A 6 -9.92 -28.68 4.45
C ILE A 6 -9.22 -29.32 5.66
N PRO A 7 -8.39 -28.57 6.42
CA PRO A 7 -7.74 -29.10 7.61
C PRO A 7 -8.75 -29.72 8.58
N THR A 8 -8.45 -30.91 9.11
CA THR A 8 -9.36 -31.68 9.97
C THR A 8 -9.84 -30.88 11.19
N TRP A 9 -8.98 -30.00 11.74
CA TRP A 9 -9.34 -29.14 12.86
C TRP A 9 -10.41 -28.10 12.48
N LEU A 10 -10.37 -27.57 11.25
CA LEU A 10 -11.29 -26.57 10.73
C LEU A 10 -12.60 -27.22 10.28
N ALA A 11 -12.51 -28.37 9.60
CA ALA A 11 -13.67 -29.16 9.17
C ALA A 11 -14.53 -29.60 10.38
N ASN A 12 -13.89 -29.97 11.49
CA ASN A 12 -14.57 -30.45 12.69
C ASN A 12 -14.75 -29.37 13.77
N LEU A 13 -14.63 -28.09 13.41
CA LEU A 13 -14.85 -27.01 14.37
C LEU A 13 -16.32 -26.99 14.82
N THR A 14 -16.52 -26.85 16.13
CA THR A 14 -17.82 -26.67 16.77
C THR A 14 -17.76 -25.47 17.72
N PRO A 15 -18.89 -24.85 18.09
CA PRO A 15 -18.89 -23.70 19.01
C PRO A 15 -18.23 -23.97 20.38
N ARG A 16 -18.11 -25.24 20.79
CA ARG A 16 -17.50 -25.65 22.07
C ARG A 16 -16.00 -25.93 21.97
N ARG A 17 -15.46 -26.10 20.77
CA ARG A 17 -14.05 -26.46 20.58
C ARG A 17 -13.21 -25.19 20.53
N GLN A 18 -12.25 -25.07 21.44
CA GLN A 18 -11.28 -23.97 21.38
C GLN A 18 -10.38 -24.09 20.14
N ILE A 19 -10.10 -22.95 19.51
CA ILE A 19 -9.21 -22.88 18.36
C ILE A 19 -7.75 -22.81 18.86
N ALA A 20 -6.98 -23.83 18.52
CA ALA A 20 -5.56 -23.90 18.85
C ALA A 20 -4.73 -23.30 17.71
N MET A 21 -4.02 -22.20 17.99
CA MET A 21 -3.22 -21.50 16.96
C MET A 21 -2.12 -22.36 16.34
N LYS A 22 -1.61 -23.35 17.08
CA LYS A 22 -0.67 -24.35 16.54
C LYS A 22 -1.23 -25.11 15.34
N ASP A 23 -2.54 -25.41 15.33
CA ASP A 23 -3.19 -26.16 14.25
C ASP A 23 -3.38 -25.26 13.02
N PHE A 24 -3.68 -23.98 13.25
CA PHE A 24 -3.73 -22.95 12.21
C PHE A 24 -2.36 -22.80 11.52
N PHE A 25 -1.28 -22.57 12.27
CA PHE A 25 0.06 -22.41 11.71
C PHE A 25 0.69 -23.71 11.17
N ALA A 26 0.12 -24.88 11.50
CA ALA A 26 0.48 -26.15 10.87
C ALA A 26 -0.19 -26.35 9.49
N SER A 27 -1.19 -25.54 9.15
CA SER A 27 -1.90 -25.59 7.87
C SER A 27 -1.16 -24.81 6.77
N ARG A 28 -1.64 -24.87 5.52
CA ARG A 28 -1.15 -23.95 4.48
C ARG A 28 -1.68 -22.54 4.75
N VAL A 29 -0.79 -21.68 5.23
CA VAL A 29 -1.11 -20.28 5.55
C VAL A 29 -0.66 -19.37 4.40
N VAL A 30 -1.58 -18.56 3.87
CA VAL A 30 -1.27 -17.45 2.97
C VAL A 30 -1.10 -16.19 3.80
N PHE A 31 0.04 -15.52 3.67
CA PHE A 31 0.31 -14.27 4.36
C PHE A 31 0.19 -13.08 3.40
N TYR A 32 -0.56 -12.05 3.80
CA TYR A 32 -0.70 -10.82 3.04
C TYR A 32 -0.34 -9.61 3.93
N PRO A 33 0.87 -9.05 3.78
CA PRO A 33 1.25 -7.79 4.41
C PRO A 33 0.63 -6.59 3.67
N GLY A 34 0.12 -5.61 4.41
CA GLY A 34 -0.58 -4.44 3.86
C GLY A 34 -1.88 -4.82 3.15
N ALA A 35 -2.66 -5.72 3.77
CA ALA A 35 -3.83 -6.31 3.14
C ALA A 35 -5.00 -5.31 2.94
N GLY A 36 -5.09 -4.27 3.76
CA GLY A 36 -6.27 -3.42 3.85
C GLY A 36 -7.56 -4.25 3.97
N THR A 37 -8.52 -3.98 3.08
CA THR A 37 -9.78 -4.71 2.96
C THR A 37 -9.80 -5.68 1.78
N ASP A 38 -8.64 -6.06 1.24
CA ASP A 38 -8.56 -6.85 0.02
C ASP A 38 -8.74 -8.36 0.26
N GLY A 39 -9.94 -8.85 -0.06
CA GLY A 39 -10.29 -10.27 -0.02
C GLY A 39 -9.81 -11.09 -1.22
N GLN A 40 -9.18 -10.47 -2.22
CA GLN A 40 -8.81 -11.17 -3.45
C GLN A 40 -7.91 -12.38 -3.23
N PRO A 41 -6.87 -12.36 -2.37
CA PRO A 41 -6.04 -13.54 -2.15
C PRO A 41 -6.85 -14.70 -1.55
N VAL A 42 -7.82 -14.41 -0.70
CA VAL A 42 -8.71 -15.43 -0.13
C VAL A 42 -9.55 -16.06 -1.23
N ALA A 43 -10.15 -15.26 -2.12
CA ALA A 43 -10.87 -15.77 -3.28
C ALA A 43 -9.95 -16.57 -4.22
N PHE A 44 -8.73 -16.09 -4.48
CA PHE A 44 -7.79 -16.70 -5.41
C PHE A 44 -7.28 -18.07 -4.95
N PHE A 45 -6.78 -18.17 -3.72
CA PHE A 45 -6.29 -19.43 -3.17
C PHE A 45 -7.44 -20.35 -2.73
N GLY A 46 -8.52 -19.77 -2.19
CA GLY A 46 -9.71 -20.49 -1.72
C GLY A 46 -10.45 -21.20 -2.86
N SER A 47 -10.80 -20.50 -3.94
CA SER A 47 -11.48 -21.12 -5.11
C SER A 47 -10.71 -22.28 -5.75
N ARG A 48 -9.39 -22.36 -5.50
CA ARG A 48 -8.49 -23.42 -5.98
C ARG A 48 -8.22 -24.50 -4.93
N HIS A 49 -8.84 -24.39 -3.75
CA HIS A 49 -8.57 -25.24 -2.57
C HIS A 49 -7.08 -25.33 -2.24
N ALA A 50 -6.30 -24.31 -2.57
CA ALA A 50 -4.85 -24.33 -2.39
C ALA A 50 -4.44 -24.05 -0.95
N ALA A 51 -5.25 -23.26 -0.24
CA ALA A 51 -5.09 -22.89 1.15
C ALA A 51 -6.45 -22.55 1.78
N HIS A 52 -6.55 -22.80 3.09
CA HIS A 52 -7.75 -22.54 3.90
C HIS A 52 -7.51 -21.54 5.03
N CYS A 53 -6.26 -21.20 5.27
CA CYS A 53 -5.80 -20.36 6.37
C CYS A 53 -5.11 -19.11 5.82
N PHE A 54 -5.50 -17.94 6.31
CA PHE A 54 -5.04 -16.65 5.80
C PHE A 54 -4.64 -15.75 6.95
N VAL A 55 -3.56 -14.99 6.78
CA VAL A 55 -3.15 -13.93 7.70
C VAL A 55 -3.14 -12.63 6.93
N LEU A 56 -4.00 -11.70 7.32
CA LEU A 56 -4.13 -10.37 6.74
C LEU A 56 -3.59 -9.36 7.75
N ALA A 57 -2.41 -8.79 7.47
CA ALA A 57 -1.73 -7.87 8.38
C ALA A 57 -1.79 -6.44 7.83
N ASP A 58 -2.35 -5.51 8.60
CA ASP A 58 -2.44 -4.10 8.22
C ASP A 58 -2.60 -3.20 9.46
N TYR A 59 -1.64 -2.31 9.73
CA TYR A 59 -1.73 -1.33 10.83
C TYR A 59 -2.50 -0.05 10.46
N GLY A 60 -2.88 0.11 9.20
CA GLY A 60 -3.65 1.24 8.69
C GLY A 60 -5.16 1.03 8.75
N LEU A 61 -5.63 -0.10 9.30
CA LEU A 61 -7.04 -0.44 9.38
C LEU A 61 -7.43 -0.77 10.83
N PRO A 62 -8.34 0.01 11.46
CA PRO A 62 -8.71 -0.24 12.84
C PRO A 62 -9.63 -1.46 12.97
N LYS A 63 -9.56 -2.14 14.12
CA LYS A 63 -10.30 -3.38 14.40
C LYS A 63 -11.80 -3.25 14.13
N ASP A 64 -12.39 -2.17 14.63
CA ASP A 64 -13.83 -1.92 14.54
C ASP A 64 -14.28 -1.78 13.07
N GLN A 65 -13.43 -1.22 12.21
CA GLN A 65 -13.69 -1.17 10.78
C GLN A 65 -13.64 -2.55 10.15
N VAL A 66 -12.63 -3.38 10.44
CA VAL A 66 -12.60 -4.77 9.93
C VAL A 66 -13.85 -5.54 10.34
N VAL A 67 -14.26 -5.42 11.60
CA VAL A 67 -15.44 -6.11 12.13
C VAL A 67 -16.72 -5.60 11.46
N ARG A 68 -16.85 -4.28 11.25
CA ARG A 68 -17.99 -3.71 10.50
C ARG A 68 -18.01 -4.20 9.06
N ASP A 69 -16.86 -4.20 8.39
CA ASP A 69 -16.74 -4.61 6.99
C ASP A 69 -17.11 -6.09 6.82
N LEU A 70 -16.72 -6.96 7.76
CA LEU A 70 -17.15 -8.37 7.77
C LEU A 70 -18.66 -8.56 7.93
N ALA A 71 -19.34 -7.63 8.61
CA ALA A 71 -20.79 -7.67 8.81
C ALA A 71 -21.59 -7.00 7.66
N ALA A 72 -20.92 -6.23 6.82
CA ALA A 72 -21.56 -5.47 5.75
C ALA A 72 -21.98 -6.37 4.57
N GLN A 73 -23.07 -6.00 3.89
CA GLN A 73 -23.39 -6.63 2.60
C GLN A 73 -22.32 -6.26 1.56
N GLY A 74 -21.92 -7.22 0.73
CA GLY A 74 -20.89 -7.02 -0.29
C GLY A 74 -19.47 -6.94 0.27
N HIS A 75 -19.24 -7.47 1.47
CA HIS A 75 -17.91 -7.56 2.06
C HIS A 75 -16.92 -8.39 1.20
N PRO A 76 -15.60 -8.26 1.43
CA PRO A 76 -14.56 -8.89 0.62
C PRO A 76 -14.60 -10.43 0.56
N PHE A 77 -15.41 -11.07 1.42
CA PHE A 77 -15.61 -12.52 1.47
C PHE A 77 -17.06 -12.90 1.13
N THR A 78 -17.63 -12.22 0.14
CA THR A 78 -19.01 -12.46 -0.35
C THR A 78 -19.26 -13.96 -0.54
N GLY A 79 -20.40 -14.44 -0.03
CA GLY A 79 -20.78 -15.86 -0.05
C GLY A 79 -20.30 -16.67 1.14
N TYR A 80 -19.66 -16.04 2.12
CA TYR A 80 -19.35 -16.62 3.41
C TYR A 80 -20.11 -15.92 4.55
N THR A 81 -20.22 -16.58 5.70
CA THR A 81 -20.73 -15.98 6.94
C THR A 81 -19.84 -16.35 8.12
N THR A 82 -19.73 -15.47 9.11
CA THR A 82 -18.99 -15.76 10.35
C THR A 82 -19.71 -16.83 11.17
N ILE A 83 -18.99 -17.88 11.55
CA ILE A 83 -19.47 -18.92 12.47
C ILE A 83 -18.68 -18.98 13.78
N GLY A 84 -17.60 -18.21 13.89
CA GLY A 84 -16.82 -18.10 15.12
C GLY A 84 -15.75 -17.01 15.01
N ARG A 85 -15.45 -16.40 16.15
CA ARG A 85 -14.34 -15.45 16.31
C ARG A 85 -13.59 -15.78 17.59
N LYS A 86 -12.26 -15.73 17.53
CA LYS A 86 -11.38 -15.81 18.71
C LYS A 86 -10.51 -14.57 18.76
N GLU A 87 -10.65 -13.77 19.81
CA GLU A 87 -9.70 -12.72 20.15
C GLU A 87 -8.37 -13.34 20.56
N LEU A 88 -7.27 -12.77 20.09
CA LEU A 88 -5.93 -13.29 20.32
C LEU A 88 -5.08 -12.26 21.05
N SER A 89 -4.32 -12.75 22.03
CA SER A 89 -3.25 -12.01 22.68
C SER A 89 -1.93 -12.19 21.92
N GLU A 90 -0.92 -11.38 22.27
CA GLU A 90 0.45 -11.60 21.80
C GLU A 90 0.95 -13.02 22.16
N HIS A 91 0.56 -13.55 23.32
CA HIS A 91 0.95 -14.90 23.73
C HIS A 91 0.33 -16.01 22.86
N ASP A 92 -0.84 -15.79 22.27
CA ASP A 92 -1.42 -16.74 21.31
C ASP A 92 -0.63 -16.80 19.99
N LEU A 93 0.00 -15.68 19.59
CA LEU A 93 0.75 -15.55 18.34
C LEU A 93 2.22 -15.94 18.51
N THR A 94 2.83 -15.53 19.61
CA THR A 94 4.23 -15.78 19.96
C THR A 94 4.33 -16.35 21.37
N PRO A 95 3.97 -17.63 21.57
CA PRO A 95 3.90 -18.25 22.90
C PRO A 95 5.26 -18.32 23.61
N ASN A 96 6.36 -18.29 22.85
CA ASN A 96 7.74 -18.28 23.36
C ASN A 96 8.36 -16.88 23.39
N GLY A 97 7.53 -15.84 23.21
CA GLY A 97 7.96 -14.46 22.98
C GLY A 97 8.48 -14.22 21.56
N TRP A 98 8.37 -12.98 21.09
CA TRP A 98 8.95 -12.55 19.83
C TRP A 98 10.40 -12.09 20.03
N ARG A 99 11.31 -12.62 19.21
CA ARG A 99 12.70 -12.14 19.11
C ARG A 99 12.91 -11.58 17.70
N PRO A 100 13.04 -10.25 17.55
CA PRO A 100 13.22 -9.65 16.24
C PRO A 100 14.47 -10.16 15.52
N THR A 101 14.31 -10.66 14.30
CA THR A 101 15.41 -11.19 13.48
C THR A 101 16.27 -10.06 12.88
N ILE A 102 15.70 -8.88 12.66
CA ILE A 102 16.38 -7.68 12.18
C ILE A 102 16.28 -6.59 13.25
N SER A 103 17.40 -5.90 13.52
CA SER A 103 17.43 -4.81 14.51
C SER A 103 16.55 -3.63 14.07
N PRO A 104 15.77 -3.03 14.98
CA PRO A 104 14.95 -1.84 14.70
C PRO A 104 15.72 -0.65 14.12
N ALA A 105 17.03 -0.58 14.35
CA ALA A 105 17.89 0.52 13.89
C ALA A 105 17.99 0.66 12.36
N ARG A 106 17.59 -0.37 11.59
CA ARG A 106 17.47 -0.27 10.11
C ARG A 106 16.14 0.29 9.64
N ALA A 107 15.13 0.38 10.50
CA ALA A 107 13.83 0.95 10.16
C ALA A 107 13.87 2.45 10.43
N THR A 108 14.41 3.23 9.49
CA THR A 108 14.08 4.66 9.42
C THR A 108 12.59 4.77 9.09
N ARG A 109 11.73 4.67 10.10
CA ARG A 109 10.30 4.91 9.95
C ARG A 109 10.14 6.36 9.49
N PRO A 110 9.52 6.63 8.32
CA PRO A 110 8.96 7.95 8.08
C PRO A 110 8.05 8.33 9.26
N ALA A 111 7.95 9.62 9.56
CA ALA A 111 7.14 10.19 10.65
C ALA A 111 5.73 9.54 10.73
N PRO A 112 5.15 9.46 11.95
CA PRO A 112 4.26 8.38 12.33
C PRO A 112 2.93 8.51 11.60
N VAL A 113 2.61 7.53 10.75
CA VAL A 113 1.23 7.06 10.77
C VAL A 113 1.04 6.54 12.18
N THR A 114 0.32 7.26 13.04
CA THR A 114 -0.05 6.74 14.36
C THR A 114 -0.78 5.44 14.09
N PRO A 115 -0.16 4.27 14.36
CA PRO A 115 -0.84 3.03 14.09
C PRO A 115 -2.07 2.99 14.98
N TYR A 116 -3.17 2.44 14.45
CA TYR A 116 -4.32 2.14 15.29
C TYR A 116 -3.89 1.18 16.42
N GLU A 117 -4.71 1.10 17.46
CA GLU A 117 -4.49 0.13 18.54
C GLU A 117 -4.26 -1.27 17.95
N ALA A 118 -3.16 -1.91 18.34
CA ALA A 118 -2.82 -3.23 17.85
C ALA A 118 -3.91 -4.23 18.24
N TYR A 119 -4.30 -5.09 17.30
CA TYR A 119 -5.28 -6.13 17.54
C TYR A 119 -4.93 -7.41 16.79
N ALA A 120 -5.41 -8.53 17.30
CA ALA A 120 -5.39 -9.80 16.60
C ALA A 120 -6.67 -10.56 16.89
N PHE A 121 -7.34 -11.04 15.85
CA PHE A 121 -8.43 -11.99 16.01
C PHE A 121 -8.51 -12.95 14.84
N LEU A 122 -8.88 -14.19 15.15
CA LEU A 122 -9.13 -15.24 14.17
C LEU A 122 -10.63 -15.31 13.88
N GLU A 123 -10.98 -15.11 12.61
CA GLU A 123 -12.33 -15.26 12.08
C GLU A 123 -12.48 -16.62 11.40
N ILE A 124 -13.55 -17.33 11.73
CA ILE A 124 -13.94 -18.57 11.05
C ILE A 124 -15.17 -18.29 10.21
N LEU A 125 -15.03 -18.52 8.92
CA LEU A 125 -16.05 -18.28 7.92
C LEU A 125 -16.57 -19.61 7.36
N GLU A 126 -17.88 -19.70 7.14
CA GLU A 126 -18.53 -20.84 6.48
C GLU A 126 -19.22 -20.41 5.20
N ARG A 127 -19.01 -21.17 4.13
CA ARG A 127 -19.60 -20.94 2.81
C ARG A 127 -21.12 -21.09 2.90
N GLN A 128 -21.86 -20.09 2.44
CA GLN A 128 -23.33 -20.11 2.44
C GLN A 128 -23.85 -21.15 1.45
N ASN A 129 -25.02 -21.72 1.72
CA ASN A 129 -25.59 -22.82 0.93
C ASN A 129 -25.91 -22.43 -0.54
N GLY A 130 -25.99 -21.14 -0.86
CA GLY A 130 -26.18 -20.65 -2.24
C GLY A 130 -24.91 -20.67 -3.10
N PHE A 131 -23.76 -21.02 -2.54
CA PHE A 131 -22.47 -21.07 -3.24
C PHE A 131 -21.92 -22.50 -3.25
N ASP A 132 -21.55 -22.98 -4.44
CA ASP A 132 -21.01 -24.32 -4.63
C ASP A 132 -19.49 -24.39 -4.35
N ASP A 133 -18.88 -25.54 -4.62
CA ASP A 133 -17.48 -25.77 -4.32
C ASP A 133 -16.50 -24.99 -5.19
N SER A 134 -16.94 -24.46 -6.34
CA SER A 134 -16.11 -23.61 -7.20
C SER A 134 -15.88 -22.22 -6.60
N HIS A 135 -16.74 -21.80 -5.66
CA HIS A 135 -16.62 -20.52 -4.97
C HIS A 135 -15.43 -20.48 -3.98
N GLY A 136 -14.98 -21.64 -3.51
CA GLY A 136 -13.98 -21.80 -2.45
C GLY A 136 -14.40 -22.86 -1.45
N PRO A 137 -13.60 -23.19 -0.42
CA PRO A 137 -13.87 -24.32 0.47
C PRO A 137 -15.07 -24.07 1.38
N ARG A 138 -15.61 -25.14 1.99
CA ARG A 138 -16.74 -25.02 2.94
C ARG A 138 -16.41 -24.11 4.11
N ARG A 139 -15.16 -24.08 4.59
CA ARG A 139 -14.71 -23.23 5.68
C ARG A 139 -13.37 -22.57 5.40
N LEU A 140 -13.22 -21.36 5.90
CA LEU A 140 -12.00 -20.57 5.87
C LEU A 140 -11.66 -20.11 7.28
N ALA A 141 -10.38 -19.95 7.56
CA ALA A 141 -9.87 -19.35 8.78
C ALA A 141 -8.99 -18.14 8.43
N ILE A 142 -9.35 -16.95 8.92
CA ILE A 142 -8.67 -15.70 8.59
C ILE A 142 -8.24 -15.00 9.87
N LEU A 143 -6.93 -14.90 10.08
CA LEU A 143 -6.32 -14.10 11.14
C LEU A 143 -6.18 -12.66 10.64
N PHE A 144 -6.90 -11.74 11.26
CA PHE A 144 -6.72 -10.30 11.07
C PHE A 144 -5.77 -9.77 12.12
N LEU A 145 -4.77 -9.00 11.68
CA LEU A 145 -3.71 -8.48 12.53
C LEU A 145 -3.50 -6.99 12.26
N GLY A 146 -3.85 -6.15 13.24
CA GLY A 146 -3.59 -4.72 13.25
C GLY A 146 -2.11 -4.41 13.53
N GLY A 147 -1.22 -4.85 12.65
CA GLY A 147 0.21 -4.85 12.89
C GLY A 147 1.03 -4.65 11.63
N ASP A 148 2.33 -4.39 11.82
CA ASP A 148 3.29 -4.21 10.73
C ASP A 148 3.52 -5.48 9.95
N GLY A 149 3.41 -5.41 8.62
CA GLY A 149 3.55 -6.58 7.75
C GLY A 149 4.92 -7.27 7.88
N VAL A 150 6.01 -6.52 8.06
CA VAL A 150 7.35 -7.11 8.20
C VAL A 150 7.54 -7.71 9.58
N ALA A 151 7.16 -6.99 10.64
CA ALA A 151 7.21 -7.47 12.02
C ALA A 151 6.31 -8.69 12.23
N SER A 152 5.12 -8.70 11.62
CA SER A 152 4.18 -9.82 11.67
C SER A 152 4.77 -11.04 10.98
N TYR A 153 5.43 -10.86 9.83
CA TYR A 153 6.12 -11.98 9.18
C TYR A 153 7.22 -12.56 10.08
N ASP A 154 8.01 -11.69 10.71
CA ASP A 154 9.08 -12.08 11.62
C ASP A 154 8.54 -12.87 12.81
N ALA A 155 7.54 -12.31 13.48
CA ALA A 155 6.92 -12.88 14.67
C ALA A 155 6.23 -14.22 14.40
N LEU A 156 5.59 -14.37 13.24
CA LEU A 156 4.78 -15.56 12.95
C LEU A 156 5.55 -16.68 12.25
N PHE A 157 6.55 -16.35 11.42
CA PHE A 157 7.19 -17.33 10.53
C PHE A 157 8.70 -17.46 10.71
N CYS A 158 9.38 -16.44 11.24
CA CYS A 158 10.84 -16.45 11.42
C CYS A 158 11.32 -16.96 12.78
N GLN A 159 10.40 -17.18 13.72
CA GLN A 159 10.75 -17.66 15.06
C GLN A 159 11.20 -19.14 15.05
N PRO A 160 12.00 -19.57 16.05
CA PRO A 160 12.41 -20.97 16.17
C PRO A 160 11.21 -21.92 16.20
N GLY A 161 11.26 -22.98 15.38
CA GLY A 161 10.18 -23.97 15.26
C GLY A 161 8.97 -23.53 14.41
N ALA A 162 8.89 -22.26 14.00
CA ALA A 162 7.87 -21.81 13.06
C ALA A 162 8.07 -22.45 11.67
N ARG A 163 7.02 -22.41 10.84
CA ARG A 163 7.07 -22.85 9.43
C ARG A 163 7.04 -21.62 8.53
N ALA A 164 7.68 -21.68 7.37
CA ALA A 164 7.45 -20.68 6.34
C ALA A 164 5.96 -20.69 5.93
N PRO A 165 5.37 -19.55 5.57
CA PRO A 165 4.02 -19.53 5.03
C PRO A 165 3.98 -20.29 3.70
N PHE A 166 2.81 -20.82 3.34
CA PHE A 166 2.60 -21.50 2.07
C PHE A 166 2.72 -20.54 0.89
N ALA A 167 2.18 -19.34 1.03
CA ALA A 167 2.33 -18.29 0.03
C ALA A 167 2.42 -16.91 0.69
N VAL A 168 3.05 -15.97 0.00
CA VAL A 168 3.04 -14.55 0.37
C VAL A 168 2.47 -13.73 -0.78
N VAL A 169 1.58 -12.80 -0.47
CA VAL A 169 1.09 -11.80 -1.42
C VAL A 169 2.03 -10.61 -1.38
N LEU A 170 2.62 -10.24 -2.51
CA LEU A 170 3.51 -9.10 -2.63
C LEU A 170 2.81 -7.99 -3.39
N GLN A 171 2.52 -6.91 -2.68
CA GLN A 171 2.02 -5.67 -3.27
C GLN A 171 2.63 -4.48 -2.55
N ASP A 172 3.54 -3.80 -3.22
CA ASP A 172 4.16 -2.58 -2.73
C ASP A 172 3.18 -1.43 -2.87
N HIS A 173 2.65 -0.96 -1.74
CA HIS A 173 1.70 0.14 -1.74
C HIS A 173 2.34 1.53 -1.91
N GLY A 174 3.64 1.60 -2.24
CA GLY A 174 4.39 2.85 -2.36
C GLY A 174 4.24 3.69 -1.09
N LEU A 175 3.50 4.81 -1.18
CA LEU A 175 3.24 5.73 -0.07
C LEU A 175 2.07 5.32 0.84
N GLY A 176 1.45 4.16 0.60
CA GLY A 176 0.30 3.62 1.37
C GLY A 176 0.64 3.17 2.79
N GLY A 177 1.65 3.76 3.42
CA GLY A 177 2.01 3.55 4.82
C GLY A 177 3.18 2.61 5.04
N ASN A 178 3.60 1.78 4.07
CA ASN A 178 4.74 0.87 4.24
C ASN A 178 6.04 1.65 4.37
N TRP A 179 6.79 1.43 5.45
CA TRP A 179 8.11 2.04 5.66
C TRP A 179 9.23 1.37 4.84
N THR A 180 8.93 0.26 4.16
CA THR A 180 9.86 -0.49 3.32
C THR A 180 9.10 -1.23 2.22
N LYS A 181 9.81 -1.66 1.18
CA LYS A 181 9.26 -2.54 0.16
C LYS A 181 9.02 -3.95 0.73
N PHE A 182 7.98 -4.61 0.24
CA PHE A 182 7.74 -6.04 0.41
C PHE A 182 8.37 -6.85 -0.73
N GLY A 183 8.48 -6.29 -1.93
CA GLY A 183 9.13 -6.90 -3.09
C GLY A 183 10.65 -7.05 -2.98
N GLU A 184 11.31 -7.25 -4.12
CA GLU A 184 12.77 -7.39 -4.21
C GLU A 184 13.53 -6.24 -3.55
N GLY A 185 14.59 -6.60 -2.84
CA GLY A 185 15.44 -5.70 -2.05
C GLY A 185 14.81 -5.21 -0.76
N GLY A 186 13.51 -5.47 -0.56
CA GLY A 186 12.74 -5.05 0.60
C GLY A 186 13.09 -5.77 1.90
N CYS A 187 12.70 -5.21 3.05
CA CYS A 187 13.01 -5.83 4.34
C CYS A 187 12.31 -7.19 4.52
N LEU A 188 11.12 -7.38 3.94
CA LEU A 188 10.39 -8.63 4.02
C LEU A 188 11.17 -9.78 3.34
N GLU A 189 11.73 -9.54 2.15
CA GLU A 189 12.58 -10.50 1.45
C GLU A 189 13.84 -10.81 2.26
N GLN A 190 14.55 -9.77 2.71
CA GLN A 190 15.80 -9.92 3.47
C GLN A 190 15.57 -10.75 4.75
N LEU A 191 14.45 -10.50 5.42
CA LEU A 191 14.02 -11.25 6.60
C LEU A 191 13.73 -12.71 6.28
N ALA A 192 12.91 -12.98 5.25
CA ALA A 192 12.57 -14.33 4.83
C ALA A 192 13.83 -15.13 4.44
N ARG A 193 14.80 -14.49 3.78
CA ARG A 193 16.10 -15.12 3.48
C ARG A 193 16.94 -15.39 4.72
N LYS A 194 17.09 -14.39 5.59
CA LYS A 194 17.91 -14.49 6.81
C LYS A 194 17.42 -15.61 7.73
N ALA A 195 16.12 -15.83 7.79
CA ALA A 195 15.51 -16.87 8.61
C ALA A 195 15.39 -18.24 7.90
N ASP A 196 15.79 -18.36 6.62
CA ASP A 196 15.49 -19.51 5.74
C ASP A 196 13.98 -19.86 5.71
N ARG A 197 13.15 -18.83 5.55
CA ARG A 197 11.68 -18.89 5.54
C ARG A 197 11.08 -18.34 4.26
N LEU A 198 11.68 -18.63 3.11
CA LEU A 198 11.07 -18.30 1.83
C LEU A 198 9.81 -19.17 1.61
N PRO A 199 8.67 -18.59 1.21
CA PRO A 199 7.48 -19.36 0.85
C PRO A 199 7.72 -20.06 -0.50
N PRO A 200 7.13 -21.25 -0.75
CA PRO A 200 7.25 -21.87 -2.07
C PRO A 200 6.52 -21.07 -3.18
N ILE A 201 5.59 -20.19 -2.82
CA ILE A 201 4.74 -19.44 -3.75
C ILE A 201 4.70 -17.95 -3.38
N LEU A 202 4.73 -17.10 -4.40
CA LEU A 202 4.41 -15.68 -4.29
C LEU A 202 3.22 -15.34 -5.21
N LEU A 203 2.34 -14.47 -4.74
CA LEU A 203 1.33 -13.82 -5.58
C LEU A 203 1.70 -12.34 -5.71
N VAL A 204 2.24 -11.95 -6.86
CA VAL A 204 2.94 -10.67 -7.02
C VAL A 204 2.14 -9.72 -7.89
N ALA A 205 1.89 -8.52 -7.38
CA ALA A 205 1.24 -7.44 -8.11
C ALA A 205 2.14 -6.81 -9.18
N ASP A 206 1.54 -6.28 -10.24
CA ASP A 206 2.21 -5.63 -11.38
C ASP A 206 3.02 -4.38 -11.04
N ASN A 207 2.86 -3.86 -9.81
CA ASN A 207 3.62 -2.73 -9.29
C ASN A 207 4.73 -3.14 -8.31
N THR A 208 5.05 -4.43 -8.22
CA THR A 208 5.97 -4.99 -7.22
C THR A 208 7.01 -5.89 -7.89
N ASP A 209 8.28 -5.67 -7.56
CA ASP A 209 9.36 -6.51 -8.03
C ASP A 209 9.34 -7.87 -7.31
N VAL A 210 9.38 -8.97 -8.06
CA VAL A 210 9.36 -10.34 -7.51
C VAL A 210 10.68 -10.68 -6.84
N TRP A 211 10.63 -11.46 -5.76
CA TRP A 211 11.85 -11.93 -5.11
C TRP A 211 12.72 -12.79 -6.05
N PRO A 212 14.06 -12.66 -6.02
CA PRO A 212 14.96 -13.52 -6.78
C PRO A 212 14.79 -15.01 -6.47
N GLY A 213 14.85 -15.83 -7.52
CA GLY A 213 14.70 -17.29 -7.44
C GLY A 213 13.26 -17.79 -7.55
N TYR A 214 12.36 -16.97 -8.11
CA TYR A 214 11.01 -17.37 -8.46
C TYR A 214 10.78 -17.20 -9.96
N SER A 215 9.96 -18.08 -10.52
CA SER A 215 9.51 -18.04 -11.92
C SER A 215 7.99 -17.96 -11.99
N VAL A 216 7.47 -17.21 -12.95
CA VAL A 216 6.03 -17.08 -13.16
C VAL A 216 5.42 -18.43 -13.54
N ASP A 217 4.23 -18.72 -13.02
CA ASP A 217 3.40 -19.86 -13.41
C ASP A 217 2.37 -19.37 -14.42
N ASP A 218 2.71 -19.45 -15.72
CA ASP A 218 1.86 -18.97 -16.81
C ASP A 218 0.59 -19.82 -17.03
N ASP A 219 0.53 -21.02 -16.45
CA ASP A 219 -0.66 -21.88 -16.50
C ASP A 219 -1.78 -21.38 -15.59
N ILE A 220 -1.46 -20.50 -14.63
CA ILE A 220 -2.44 -19.90 -13.72
C ILE A 220 -2.75 -18.47 -14.15
N PRO A 221 -3.98 -18.17 -14.59
CA PRO A 221 -4.36 -16.84 -15.02
C PRO A 221 -4.11 -15.78 -13.94
N ALA A 222 -3.66 -14.61 -14.39
CA ALA A 222 -3.52 -13.45 -13.52
C ALA A 222 -4.88 -13.06 -12.93
N SER A 223 -4.88 -12.50 -11.73
CA SER A 223 -6.09 -12.04 -11.05
C SER A 223 -5.92 -10.60 -10.59
N ARG A 224 -6.99 -9.81 -10.64
CA ARG A 224 -6.95 -8.41 -10.19
C ARG A 224 -7.45 -8.29 -8.77
N GLY A 225 -6.72 -7.57 -7.91
CA GLY A 225 -7.04 -7.40 -6.50
C GLY A 225 -6.47 -6.12 -5.91
N GLY A 226 -6.73 -5.90 -4.62
CA GLY A 226 -6.27 -4.72 -3.90
C GLY A 226 -7.12 -3.49 -4.16
N MET A 227 -6.92 -2.47 -3.31
CA MET A 227 -7.60 -1.16 -3.39
C MET A 227 -7.49 -0.48 -4.77
N HIS A 228 -6.47 -0.83 -5.56
CA HIS A 228 -6.19 -0.23 -6.87
C HIS A 228 -6.38 -1.20 -8.04
N GLY A 229 -6.89 -2.41 -7.81
CA GLY A 229 -7.14 -3.39 -8.88
C GLY A 229 -5.89 -3.80 -9.65
N HIS A 230 -4.76 -3.92 -8.94
CA HIS A 230 -3.48 -4.38 -9.48
C HIS A 230 -3.62 -5.80 -10.02
N THR A 231 -3.02 -6.05 -11.18
CA THR A 231 -2.93 -7.39 -11.75
C THR A 231 -1.89 -8.17 -10.95
N ARG A 232 -2.25 -9.37 -10.47
CA ARG A 232 -1.36 -10.24 -9.72
C ARG A 232 -1.12 -11.54 -10.47
N ARG A 233 0.13 -11.97 -10.50
CA ARG A 233 0.56 -13.25 -11.09
C ARG A 233 1.13 -14.16 -10.04
N LEU A 234 0.93 -15.46 -10.22
CA LEU A 234 1.52 -16.46 -9.35
C LEU A 234 2.95 -16.76 -9.79
N TRP A 235 3.85 -16.83 -8.83
CA TRP A 235 5.25 -17.20 -9.02
C TRP A 235 5.59 -18.34 -8.08
N GLN A 236 6.37 -19.30 -8.58
CA GLN A 236 6.82 -20.46 -7.83
C GLN A 236 8.34 -20.39 -7.62
N GLN A 237 8.79 -20.83 -6.46
CA GLN A 237 10.22 -20.90 -6.17
C GLN A 237 10.89 -21.89 -7.13
N SER A 238 11.88 -21.41 -7.90
CA SER A 238 12.64 -22.24 -8.81
C SER A 238 13.50 -23.21 -7.99
N GLY A 239 13.45 -24.50 -8.32
CA GLY A 239 13.95 -25.61 -7.49
C GLY A 239 15.46 -25.65 -7.20
N ASP A 240 16.26 -24.73 -7.73
CA ASP A 240 17.71 -24.73 -7.53
C ASP A 240 18.11 -23.88 -6.31
N ARG A 241 18.00 -24.51 -5.13
CA ARG A 241 18.66 -24.03 -3.91
C ARG A 241 20.20 -24.10 -3.99
N LYS A 242 20.77 -24.83 -4.97
CA LYS A 242 22.20 -25.21 -5.00
C LYS A 242 23.12 -24.29 -5.79
N ASP A 243 22.61 -23.45 -6.71
CA ASP A 243 23.45 -22.68 -7.62
C ASP A 243 23.52 -21.18 -7.29
N ARG A 244 23.31 -20.80 -6.03
CA ARG A 244 23.55 -19.41 -5.63
C ARG A 244 25.04 -19.14 -5.48
N PRO A 245 25.59 -18.12 -6.16
CA PRO A 245 26.94 -17.66 -5.88
C PRO A 245 27.04 -17.20 -4.41
N PRO A 246 28.18 -17.44 -3.75
CA PRO A 246 28.42 -16.91 -2.40
C PRO A 246 28.20 -15.40 -2.40
N GLN A 247 27.43 -14.91 -1.44
CA GLN A 247 27.29 -13.48 -1.21
C GLN A 247 28.69 -12.86 -1.01
N THR A 248 29.02 -11.89 -1.83
CA THR A 248 30.21 -11.05 -1.66
C THR A 248 30.12 -10.38 -0.29
N GLN A 249 31.10 -10.66 0.56
CA GLN A 249 31.22 -10.04 1.87
C GLN A 249 31.18 -8.52 1.73
N ALA A 250 30.23 -7.89 2.42
CA ALA A 250 30.28 -6.46 2.69
C ALA A 250 31.64 -6.13 3.31
N HIS A 251 32.30 -5.13 2.74
CA HIS A 251 33.55 -4.59 3.25
C HIS A 251 33.42 -4.32 4.76
N GLN A 252 34.23 -5.02 5.54
CA GLN A 252 34.60 -4.59 6.88
C GLN A 252 35.43 -3.32 6.73
N MET A 253 34.84 -2.16 7.02
CA MET A 253 35.62 -1.04 7.53
C MET A 253 35.84 -1.29 9.02
N VAL A 254 37.06 -1.70 9.35
CA VAL A 254 37.60 -1.61 10.71
C VAL A 254 38.02 -0.16 10.88
N ASP A 255 37.46 0.54 11.86
CA ASP A 255 38.11 1.73 12.42
C ASP A 255 38.59 1.45 13.84
N VAL A 256 39.80 1.94 14.07
CA VAL A 256 40.67 1.74 15.21
C VAL A 256 40.45 2.91 16.14
N GLN A 257 39.73 2.70 17.24
CA GLN A 257 40.00 3.29 18.56
C GLN A 257 38.86 2.93 19.53
N GLY A 258 39.16 2.01 20.45
CA GLY A 258 38.26 1.66 21.54
C GLY A 258 38.22 2.76 22.61
N GLN A 259 37.25 3.66 22.51
CA GLN A 259 36.80 4.47 23.65
C GLN A 259 35.26 4.47 23.72
N GLU A 260 34.73 4.12 24.89
CA GLU A 260 33.34 4.36 25.24
C GLU A 260 33.07 5.87 25.28
N VAL A 261 32.03 6.30 24.58
CA VAL A 261 31.49 7.67 24.69
C VAL A 261 30.07 7.56 25.23
N GLU A 262 29.81 8.22 26.35
CA GLU A 262 28.47 8.38 26.94
C GLU A 262 27.49 8.91 25.88
N ALA A 263 26.32 8.27 25.79
CA ALA A 263 25.25 8.66 24.89
C ALA A 263 24.76 10.08 25.24
N PRO A 264 24.73 11.03 24.29
CA PRO A 264 24.11 12.32 24.54
C PRO A 264 22.59 12.16 24.58
N ALA A 265 21.96 12.92 25.47
CA ALA A 265 20.52 13.02 25.56
C ALA A 265 19.92 13.37 24.18
N VAL A 266 19.04 12.50 23.68
CA VAL A 266 18.31 12.68 22.43
C VAL A 266 17.34 13.84 22.60
N GLN A 267 17.71 15.03 22.11
CA GLN A 267 16.72 16.04 21.75
C GLN A 267 15.99 15.56 20.49
N VAL A 268 14.66 15.59 20.53
CA VAL A 268 13.79 15.29 19.39
C VAL A 268 14.07 16.31 18.28
N GLY A 269 14.93 15.92 17.34
CA GLY A 269 15.28 16.72 16.17
C GLY A 269 14.10 16.76 15.19
N VAL A 270 13.73 17.97 14.78
CA VAL A 270 12.87 18.21 13.61
C VAL A 270 13.58 17.59 12.39
N LEU A 271 12.88 16.72 11.67
CA LEU A 271 13.37 16.05 10.46
C LEU A 271 13.76 17.09 9.41
N ASP A 272 15.04 17.16 9.09
CA ASP A 272 15.59 17.95 7.99
C ASP A 272 15.38 17.18 6.68
N VAL A 273 14.13 17.20 6.18
CA VAL A 273 13.82 16.70 4.83
C VAL A 273 14.27 17.77 3.86
N ALA A 274 15.27 17.49 3.02
CA ALA A 274 15.69 18.44 1.99
C ALA A 274 14.47 18.85 1.15
N GLY A 275 14.20 20.16 1.02
CA GLY A 275 13.00 20.70 0.36
C GLY A 275 11.74 20.81 1.23
N GLY A 276 11.71 20.16 2.41
CA GLY A 276 10.60 20.18 3.37
C GLY A 276 10.30 21.58 3.91
N ASP A 277 11.33 22.37 4.21
CA ASP A 277 11.16 23.75 4.69
C ASP A 277 10.50 24.65 3.65
N GLU A 278 10.82 24.46 2.37
CA GLU A 278 10.27 25.28 1.29
C GLU A 278 8.80 24.92 1.01
N LEU A 279 8.46 23.63 1.02
CA LEU A 279 7.06 23.19 0.95
C LEU A 279 6.26 23.63 2.19
N ALA A 280 6.86 23.59 3.38
CA ALA A 280 6.22 24.07 4.60
C ALA A 280 5.90 25.57 4.52
N GLN A 281 6.76 26.37 3.90
CA GLN A 281 6.50 27.79 3.62
C GLN A 281 5.37 27.98 2.61
N ILE A 282 5.37 27.21 1.51
CA ILE A 282 4.31 27.26 0.49
C ILE A 282 2.94 26.96 1.12
N PHE A 283 2.89 25.99 2.03
CA PHE A 283 1.66 25.53 2.67
C PHE A 283 1.54 26.00 4.13
N ALA A 284 2.08 27.17 4.46
CA ALA A 284 2.14 27.67 5.84
C ALA A 284 0.75 27.82 6.49
N ALA A 285 -0.30 28.07 5.70
CA ALA A 285 -1.68 28.21 6.18
C ALA A 285 -2.35 26.87 6.56
N LEU A 286 -1.75 25.73 6.21
CA LEU A 286 -2.30 24.41 6.53
C LEU A 286 -1.98 23.99 7.96
N THR A 287 -2.71 23.02 8.49
CA THR A 287 -2.38 22.42 9.79
C THR A 287 -1.05 21.67 9.70
N THR A 288 -0.37 21.48 10.84
CA THR A 288 0.88 20.71 10.89
C THR A 288 0.71 19.30 10.31
N GLU A 289 -0.40 18.64 10.60
CA GLU A 289 -0.72 17.32 10.06
C GLU A 289 -0.86 17.33 8.52
N GLN A 290 -1.58 18.30 7.97
CA GLN A 290 -1.73 18.46 6.52
C GLN A 290 -0.39 18.76 5.84
N ARG A 291 0.44 19.62 6.45
CA ARG A 291 1.80 19.89 5.95
C ARG A 291 2.66 18.65 5.93
N THR A 292 2.60 17.81 6.97
CA THR A 292 3.36 16.56 7.03
C THR A 292 2.95 15.59 5.92
N VAL A 293 1.65 15.38 5.71
CA VAL A 293 1.16 14.52 4.62
C VAL A 293 1.58 15.07 3.26
N ILE A 294 1.48 16.38 3.07
CA ILE A 294 1.91 17.04 1.82
C ILE A 294 3.43 16.91 1.62
N ALA A 295 4.25 17.13 2.65
CA ALA A 295 5.69 16.99 2.54
C ALA A 295 6.10 15.55 2.20
N ILE A 296 5.45 14.55 2.80
CA ILE A 296 5.72 13.13 2.50
C ILE A 296 5.35 12.79 1.06
N VAL A 297 4.21 13.28 0.57
CA VAL A 297 3.69 12.90 -0.75
C VAL A 297 4.28 13.73 -1.89
N LEU A 298 4.39 15.04 -1.69
CA LEU A 298 4.92 15.98 -2.69
C LEU A 298 6.43 16.16 -2.62
N GLY A 299 7.05 15.98 -1.45
CA GLY A 299 8.49 16.18 -1.25
C GLY A 299 9.33 15.46 -2.31
N PRO A 300 9.21 14.13 -2.44
CA PRO A 300 10.00 13.38 -3.42
C PRO A 300 9.85 13.88 -4.86
N PHE A 301 8.65 14.31 -5.26
CA PHE A 301 8.43 14.91 -6.58
C PHE A 301 9.03 16.31 -6.67
N TYR A 302 8.78 17.16 -5.68
CA TYR A 302 9.26 18.53 -5.62
C TYR A 302 10.79 18.62 -5.64
N ASP A 303 11.48 17.66 -5.01
CA ASP A 303 12.93 17.58 -5.00
C ASP A 303 13.53 17.21 -6.36
N THR A 304 12.76 16.53 -7.21
CA THR A 304 13.17 16.27 -8.60
C THR A 304 13.06 17.49 -9.51
N LEU A 305 12.39 18.56 -9.06
CA LEU A 305 12.17 19.76 -9.86
C LEU A 305 13.41 20.65 -9.87
N THR A 306 13.76 21.16 -11.05
CA THR A 306 14.70 22.28 -11.21
C THR A 306 14.17 23.53 -10.50
N GLN A 307 15.05 24.48 -10.18
CA GLN A 307 14.62 25.73 -9.53
C GLN A 307 13.56 26.50 -10.35
N ALA A 308 13.69 26.50 -11.69
CA ALA A 308 12.70 27.10 -12.58
C ALA A 308 11.34 26.41 -12.42
N GLN A 309 11.30 25.07 -12.44
CA GLN A 309 10.07 24.31 -12.22
C GLN A 309 9.49 24.52 -10.82
N LYS A 310 10.31 24.59 -9.76
CA LYS A 310 9.86 24.93 -8.40
C LYS A 310 9.18 26.30 -8.35
N ASN A 311 9.72 27.29 -9.06
CA ASN A 311 9.10 28.62 -9.16
C ASN A 311 7.75 28.56 -9.89
N VAL A 312 7.65 27.76 -10.96
CA VAL A 312 6.36 27.52 -11.64
C VAL A 312 5.38 26.82 -10.72
N PHE A 313 5.80 25.78 -10.00
CA PHE A 313 4.97 25.08 -9.02
C PHE A 313 4.39 26.03 -7.98
N ARG A 314 5.20 26.93 -7.41
CA ARG A 314 4.71 28.00 -6.50
C ARG A 314 3.65 28.87 -7.13
N ARG A 315 3.87 29.30 -8.38
CA ARG A 315 2.89 30.13 -9.09
C ARG A 315 1.57 29.38 -9.30
N ILE A 316 1.62 28.07 -9.57
CA ILE A 316 0.42 27.22 -9.67
C ILE A 316 -0.33 27.18 -8.32
N ILE A 317 0.39 26.93 -7.22
CA ILE A 317 -0.20 26.90 -5.87
C ILE A 317 -0.83 28.26 -5.52
N ASN A 318 -0.10 29.36 -5.70
CA ASN A 318 -0.59 30.72 -5.45
C ASN A 318 -1.77 31.10 -6.35
N PHE A 319 -1.84 30.55 -7.56
CA PHE A 319 -3.00 30.71 -8.44
C PHE A 319 -4.21 29.98 -7.88
N ALA A 320 -4.05 28.71 -7.48
CA ALA A 320 -5.11 27.90 -6.92
C ALA A 320 -5.72 28.53 -5.66
N GLU A 321 -4.88 28.97 -4.72
CA GLU A 321 -5.31 29.57 -3.46
C GLU A 321 -6.04 30.91 -3.65
N ARG A 322 -5.57 31.74 -4.60
CA ARG A 322 -6.22 33.03 -4.89
C ARG A 322 -7.54 32.85 -5.63
N LYS A 323 -7.60 31.97 -6.63
CA LYS A 323 -8.83 31.76 -7.43
C LYS A 323 -9.88 30.94 -6.67
N TYR A 324 -9.45 30.04 -5.78
CA TYR A 324 -10.32 29.10 -5.08
C TYR A 324 -10.04 29.02 -3.56
N PRO A 325 -10.22 30.13 -2.81
CA PRO A 325 -9.83 30.20 -1.40
C PRO A 325 -10.62 29.24 -0.48
N ALA A 326 -11.84 28.84 -0.89
CA ALA A 326 -12.67 27.91 -0.15
C ALA A 326 -12.32 26.44 -0.41
N TRP A 327 -11.53 26.13 -1.44
CA TRP A 327 -11.23 24.76 -1.81
C TRP A 327 -10.23 24.13 -0.85
N ARG A 328 -10.24 22.80 -0.81
CA ARG A 328 -9.36 22.00 0.05
C ARG A 328 -8.40 21.20 -0.82
N ILE A 329 -7.24 20.93 -0.24
CA ILE A 329 -6.22 20.10 -0.88
C ILE A 329 -6.56 18.62 -0.63
N LYS A 330 -6.39 17.81 -1.68
CA LYS A 330 -6.55 16.36 -1.64
C LYS A 330 -5.54 15.70 -2.57
N MET A 331 -5.01 14.56 -2.16
CA MET A 331 -4.27 13.69 -3.07
C MET A 331 -5.24 12.79 -3.82
N ALA A 332 -5.10 12.74 -5.14
CA ALA A 332 -5.87 11.81 -5.96
C ALA A 332 -4.94 10.90 -6.76
N TYR A 333 -5.23 9.60 -6.69
CA TYR A 333 -4.46 8.55 -7.32
C TYR A 333 -5.02 8.27 -8.71
N GLY A 334 -4.22 8.59 -9.73
CA GLY A 334 -4.38 8.12 -11.10
C GLY A 334 -5.79 8.18 -11.66
N HIS A 335 -6.12 9.27 -12.35
CA HIS A 335 -7.37 9.35 -13.10
C HIS A 335 -7.18 8.86 -14.53
N ALA A 336 -8.17 8.13 -15.04
CA ALA A 336 -8.29 7.88 -16.48
C ALA A 336 -8.86 9.12 -17.18
N ARG A 337 -8.70 9.17 -18.51
CA ARG A 337 -9.27 10.19 -19.41
C ARG A 337 -8.74 11.61 -19.15
N GLN A 338 -7.53 11.71 -18.61
CA GLN A 338 -6.76 12.94 -18.56
C GLN A 338 -6.21 13.27 -19.96
N PRO A 339 -5.71 14.49 -20.19
CA PRO A 339 -4.96 14.80 -21.41
C PRO A 339 -3.81 13.80 -21.62
N THR A 340 -3.49 13.52 -22.88
CA THR A 340 -2.47 12.55 -23.28
C THR A 340 -1.19 12.71 -22.46
N GLY A 341 -0.71 11.62 -21.86
CA GLY A 341 0.51 11.61 -21.04
C GLY A 341 0.28 11.75 -19.54
N TYR A 342 -0.96 12.00 -19.09
CA TYR A 342 -1.34 12.14 -17.68
C TYR A 342 -2.30 11.08 -17.15
N ASP A 343 -2.72 10.12 -17.97
CA ASP A 343 -3.55 9.00 -17.52
C ASP A 343 -2.82 8.17 -16.47
N GLY A 344 -3.51 7.88 -15.36
CA GLY A 344 -2.95 7.13 -14.23
C GLY A 344 -1.89 7.89 -13.42
N VAL A 345 -1.53 9.12 -13.81
CA VAL A 345 -0.57 9.95 -13.08
C VAL A 345 -1.20 10.43 -11.79
N ARG A 346 -0.46 10.37 -10.69
CA ARG A 346 -0.88 10.93 -9.40
C ARG A 346 -1.04 12.43 -9.52
N THR A 347 -2.08 12.97 -8.91
CA THR A 347 -2.35 14.41 -8.97
C THR A 347 -2.51 14.97 -7.57
N PHE A 348 -1.88 16.11 -7.35
CA PHE A 348 -2.24 17.02 -6.27
C PHE A 348 -3.46 17.82 -6.69
N MET A 349 -4.52 17.82 -5.89
CA MET A 349 -5.81 18.39 -6.29
C MET A 349 -6.24 19.47 -5.32
N TYR A 350 -6.74 20.59 -5.85
CA TYR A 350 -7.61 21.51 -5.11
C TYR A 350 -9.04 21.24 -5.52
N ALA A 351 -9.94 21.09 -4.57
CA ALA A 351 -11.35 20.84 -4.86
C ALA A 351 -12.28 21.41 -3.80
N GLU A 352 -13.50 21.74 -4.21
CA GLU A 352 -14.61 21.88 -3.28
C GLU A 352 -15.06 20.48 -2.86
N LEU A 353 -15.05 20.20 -1.56
CA LEU A 353 -15.43 18.88 -1.04
C LEU A 353 -16.90 18.87 -0.61
N ASN A 354 -17.57 17.74 -0.80
CA ASN A 354 -18.87 17.47 -0.19
C ASN A 354 -18.70 16.94 1.24
N ASP A 355 -19.83 16.66 1.92
CA ASP A 355 -19.85 16.27 3.33
C ASP A 355 -19.14 14.95 3.63
N VAL A 356 -18.88 14.13 2.60
CA VAL A 356 -18.13 12.87 2.70
C VAL A 356 -16.68 13.00 2.23
N GLY A 357 -16.19 14.23 2.02
CA GLY A 357 -14.79 14.50 1.66
C GLY A 357 -14.44 14.20 0.18
N ASN A 358 -15.44 14.03 -0.68
CA ASN A 358 -15.24 13.85 -2.13
C ASN A 358 -15.31 15.18 -2.87
N ALA A 359 -14.49 15.31 -3.92
CA ALA A 359 -14.56 16.48 -4.80
C ALA A 359 -15.93 16.55 -5.46
N LYS A 360 -16.59 17.70 -5.35
CA LYS A 360 -17.86 17.97 -6.04
C LYS A 360 -17.62 17.90 -7.56
N PRO A 361 -18.62 17.45 -8.35
CA PRO A 361 -18.49 17.37 -9.79
C PRO A 361 -18.03 18.70 -10.38
N ASN A 362 -16.96 18.66 -11.17
CA ASN A 362 -16.39 19.80 -11.88
C ASN A 362 -15.91 20.99 -11.01
N GLN A 363 -15.80 20.82 -9.69
CA GLN A 363 -15.27 21.83 -8.78
C GLN A 363 -13.90 21.39 -8.26
N TRP A 364 -12.96 21.26 -9.20
CA TRP A 364 -11.59 20.83 -8.90
C TRP A 364 -10.60 21.34 -9.95
N ILE A 365 -9.34 21.41 -9.57
CA ILE A 365 -8.17 21.48 -10.46
C ILE A 365 -7.13 20.46 -10.01
N ARG A 366 -6.36 19.92 -10.95
CA ARG A 366 -5.36 18.89 -10.67
C ARG A 366 -4.00 19.30 -11.18
N ILE A 367 -2.97 19.08 -10.39
CA ILE A 367 -1.56 19.26 -10.73
C ILE A 367 -0.95 17.85 -10.80
N PRO A 368 -0.71 17.31 -12.00
CA PRO A 368 -0.02 16.04 -12.13
C PRO A 368 1.37 16.09 -11.51
N LEU A 369 1.74 15.07 -10.75
CA LEU A 369 3.07 14.91 -10.17
C LEU A 369 4.03 14.33 -11.22
N LYS A 370 4.12 15.04 -12.34
CA LYS A 370 4.90 14.67 -13.52
C LYS A 370 5.19 15.91 -14.35
N VAL A 371 6.42 16.03 -14.83
CA VAL A 371 6.79 16.94 -15.92
C VAL A 371 6.50 16.26 -17.27
N ASP A 372 6.01 17.00 -18.26
CA ASP A 372 5.85 16.43 -19.60
C ASP A 372 7.21 16.22 -20.30
N ASN A 373 7.16 15.70 -21.53
CA ASN A 373 8.36 15.38 -22.31
C ASN A 373 9.21 16.62 -22.64
N GLU A 374 8.65 17.82 -22.49
CA GLU A 374 9.34 19.10 -22.69
C GLU A 374 9.85 19.68 -21.36
N GLY A 375 9.65 18.97 -20.24
CA GLY A 375 10.03 19.41 -18.91
C GLY A 375 9.05 20.39 -18.28
N ASN A 376 7.82 20.54 -18.80
CA ASN A 376 6.85 21.50 -18.31
C ASN A 376 5.92 20.90 -17.25
N LEU A 377 5.65 21.68 -16.19
CA LEU A 377 4.55 21.42 -15.25
C LEU A 377 3.21 21.83 -15.86
N ASN A 378 2.12 21.21 -15.43
CA ASN A 378 0.80 21.44 -15.99
C ASN A 378 -0.29 21.47 -14.92
N ILE A 379 -1.43 22.09 -15.26
CA ILE A 379 -2.67 22.07 -14.47
C ILE A 379 -3.76 21.52 -15.37
N ILE A 380 -4.50 20.53 -14.88
CA ILE A 380 -5.66 19.95 -15.55
C ILE A 380 -6.94 20.51 -14.93
N PHE A 381 -7.86 20.92 -15.79
CA PHE A 381 -9.15 21.49 -15.47
C PHE A 381 -10.28 20.60 -16.03
N PRO A 382 -11.47 20.63 -15.39
CA PRO A 382 -12.68 20.09 -16.00
C PRO A 382 -13.12 20.96 -17.19
N GLU A 383 -13.86 20.37 -18.12
CA GLU A 383 -14.38 21.05 -19.31
C GLU A 383 -15.20 22.31 -18.95
N SER A 384 -15.96 22.27 -17.87
CA SER A 384 -16.79 23.40 -17.42
C SER A 384 -16.00 24.63 -16.98
N ALA A 385 -14.70 24.48 -16.70
CA ALA A 385 -13.84 25.60 -16.36
C ALA A 385 -13.32 26.33 -17.62
N LYS A 386 -13.46 25.74 -18.81
CA LYS A 386 -12.92 26.28 -20.06
C LYS A 386 -13.72 27.48 -20.54
N ALA A 387 -13.04 28.58 -20.90
CA ALA A 387 -13.72 29.70 -21.54
C ALA A 387 -14.36 29.27 -22.88
N PRO A 388 -15.50 29.86 -23.30
CA PRO A 388 -16.18 29.42 -24.53
C PRO A 388 -15.34 29.54 -25.81
N ASN A 389 -14.40 30.49 -25.85
CA ASN A 389 -13.63 30.85 -27.03
C ASN A 389 -12.13 30.56 -26.86
N VAL A 390 -11.75 29.58 -26.03
CA VAL A 390 -10.33 29.19 -25.91
C VAL A 390 -9.84 28.70 -27.27
N ASN A 391 -8.75 29.30 -27.76
CA ASN A 391 -8.15 28.90 -29.04
C ASN A 391 -7.59 27.46 -28.92
N PRO A 392 -8.02 26.49 -29.74
CA PRO A 392 -7.64 25.08 -29.60
C PRO A 392 -6.13 24.78 -29.49
N PRO A 393 -5.21 25.46 -30.22
CA PRO A 393 -3.77 25.25 -30.07
C PRO A 393 -3.21 25.66 -28.70
N LEU A 394 -3.93 26.44 -27.91
CA LEU A 394 -3.52 26.83 -26.56
C LEU A 394 -3.78 25.73 -25.52
N ILE A 395 -4.49 24.65 -25.88
CA ILE A 395 -4.88 23.60 -24.93
C ILE A 395 -4.62 22.20 -25.46
N ARG A 396 -4.48 21.25 -24.54
CA ARG A 396 -4.48 19.81 -24.79
C ARG A 396 -5.71 19.21 -24.13
N VAL A 397 -6.51 18.46 -24.88
CA VAL A 397 -7.77 17.89 -24.41
C VAL A 397 -7.64 16.37 -24.27
N GLY A 398 -8.12 15.83 -23.15
CA GLY A 398 -8.23 14.40 -22.88
C GLY A 398 -9.57 13.83 -23.35
N THR A 399 -9.71 12.51 -23.28
CA THR A 399 -10.88 11.80 -23.82
C THR A 399 -12.20 12.08 -23.09
N SER A 400 -12.17 12.66 -21.89
CA SER A 400 -13.39 13.06 -21.15
C SER A 400 -13.65 14.57 -21.15
N GLY A 401 -13.00 15.34 -22.02
CA GLY A 401 -13.11 16.81 -22.02
C GLY A 401 -12.32 17.50 -20.91
N ASN A 402 -11.61 16.76 -20.06
CA ASN A 402 -10.60 17.37 -19.19
C ASN A 402 -9.51 17.96 -20.08
N TRP A 403 -8.97 19.11 -19.70
CA TRP A 403 -7.98 19.81 -20.54
C TRP A 403 -6.89 20.44 -19.69
N CYS A 404 -5.73 20.65 -20.28
CA CYS A 404 -4.67 21.48 -19.72
C CYS A 404 -4.19 22.52 -20.74
N ALA A 405 -3.54 23.59 -20.28
CA ALA A 405 -2.90 24.52 -21.19
C ALA A 405 -1.70 23.86 -21.88
N ALA A 406 -1.44 24.23 -23.14
CA ALA A 406 -0.21 23.91 -23.83
C ALA A 406 0.99 24.63 -23.18
N ASN A 407 0.75 25.81 -22.58
CA ASN A 407 1.74 26.56 -21.81
C ASN A 407 1.13 27.03 -20.49
N VAL A 408 1.55 26.40 -19.38
CA VAL A 408 1.04 26.74 -18.03
C VAL A 408 1.37 28.18 -17.62
N ILE A 409 2.49 28.73 -18.09
CA ILE A 409 2.91 30.09 -17.74
C ILE A 409 1.97 31.11 -18.38
N ASP A 410 1.66 30.93 -19.67
CA ASP A 410 0.69 31.79 -20.35
C ASP A 410 -0.69 31.68 -19.69
N LEU A 411 -1.12 30.50 -19.24
CA LEU A 411 -2.36 30.35 -18.48
C LEU A 411 -2.32 31.15 -17.17
N LEU A 412 -1.21 31.10 -16.43
CA LEU A 412 -1.09 31.80 -15.15
C LEU A 412 -1.09 33.33 -15.33
N ASP A 413 -0.52 33.82 -16.43
CA ASP A 413 -0.41 35.24 -16.76
C ASP A 413 -1.64 35.80 -17.49
N ASN A 414 -2.38 34.96 -18.22
CA ASN A 414 -3.51 35.35 -19.07
C ASN A 414 -4.76 34.50 -18.82
N GLN A 415 -5.13 34.31 -17.56
CA GLN A 415 -6.20 33.38 -17.10
C GLN A 415 -7.51 33.53 -17.87
N GLN A 416 -7.94 34.76 -18.17
CA GLN A 416 -9.16 35.09 -18.90
C GLN A 416 -9.19 34.54 -20.34
N ARG A 417 -8.04 34.19 -20.91
CA ARG A 417 -7.97 33.51 -22.22
C ARG A 417 -8.36 32.04 -22.15
N TYR A 418 -8.30 31.45 -20.97
CA TYR A 418 -8.42 30.01 -20.74
C TYR A 418 -9.64 29.63 -19.91
N LEU A 419 -9.94 30.43 -18.89
CA LEU A 419 -10.85 30.08 -17.82
C LEU A 419 -12.10 30.95 -17.86
N MET A 420 -13.24 30.33 -17.54
CA MET A 420 -14.41 31.11 -17.14
C MET A 420 -14.09 31.89 -15.86
N ASN A 421 -14.68 33.09 -15.76
CA ASN A 421 -14.47 33.98 -14.62
C ASN A 421 -14.88 33.33 -13.31
#